data_AF-A0AAV9WTD1-F1
#
_entry.id   AF-A0AAV9WTD1-F1
#
_cell.length_a   1.000
_cell.length_b   1.000
_cell.length_c   1.000
_cell.angle_alpha   90.00
_cell.angle_beta   90.00
_cell.angle_gamma   90.00
#
_symmetry.space_group_name_H-M   'P 1'
#
loop_
_entity.id
_entity.type
_entity.pdbx_description
1 polymer ?
#
loop_
_entity_poly.entity_id
_entity_poly.type
_entity_poly.pdbx_seq_one_letter_code
_entity_poly.pdbx_strand_id
1 'polypeptide(L)'
;MSHSRTEIQYNCQVTVNQASLNGSWAIYLFFGTPPSDTSDWPRNNVGMLSILGQAPGVPNRDRVVSQSDSLTWALRHSGIDTEGKTGPVVEYLEREFVWGVSQNDPTADRPKLINPKDLRDVKLVVSKRKVEYPDDLTQKPTFGQPLDVLNVTEKSYWPDGQ
;
A
#
# COMPACT_ATOMS: atom_id res chain seq x y z
N MET A 1 -16.09 -27.46 23.38
CA MET A 1 -14.83 -26.72 23.20
C MET A 1 -15.05 -25.73 22.06
N SER A 2 -15.06 -24.43 22.34
CA SER A 2 -15.13 -23.37 21.33
C SER A 2 -13.79 -23.34 20.60
N HIS A 3 -13.81 -23.37 19.27
CA HIS A 3 -12.62 -23.39 18.43
C HIS A 3 -12.48 -22.01 17.80
N SER A 4 -11.70 -21.11 18.42
CA SER A 4 -11.39 -19.83 17.80
C SER A 4 -10.72 -20.02 16.44
N ARG A 5 -11.23 -19.33 15.41
CA ARG A 5 -10.61 -19.32 14.09
C ARG A 5 -9.38 -18.42 14.13
N THR A 6 -8.24 -18.94 13.70
CA THR A 6 -7.01 -18.16 13.51
C THR A 6 -6.79 -17.88 12.03
N GLU A 7 -6.24 -16.71 11.72
CA GLU A 7 -5.84 -16.32 10.38
C GLU A 7 -4.55 -15.47 10.40
N ILE A 8 -3.70 -15.63 9.39
CA ILE A 8 -2.54 -14.76 9.17
C ILE A 8 -2.92 -13.66 8.18
N GLN A 9 -2.82 -12.41 8.63
CA GLN A 9 -3.07 -11.24 7.80
C GLN A 9 -1.76 -10.56 7.39
N TYR A 10 -1.68 -10.19 6.12
CA TYR A 10 -0.60 -9.38 5.54
C TYR A 10 -1.10 -7.96 5.27
N ASN A 11 -0.29 -6.97 5.63
CA ASN A 11 -0.59 -5.56 5.41
C ASN A 11 0.65 -4.83 4.87
N CYS A 12 0.46 -3.88 3.96
CA CYS A 12 1.48 -2.92 3.58
C CYS A 12 1.27 -1.64 4.38
N GLN A 13 2.27 -1.26 5.17
CA GLN A 13 2.33 0.04 5.82
C GLN A 13 3.05 1.01 4.88
N VAL A 14 2.36 2.08 4.50
CA VAL A 14 2.93 3.22 3.78
C VAL A 14 3.09 4.36 4.79
N THR A 15 4.27 4.95 4.82
CA THR A 15 4.58 6.14 5.64
C THR A 15 5.30 7.15 4.78
N VAL A 16 4.90 8.41 4.84
CA VAL A 16 5.50 9.48 4.03
C VAL A 16 5.29 10.84 4.69
N ASN A 17 6.16 11.80 4.42
CA ASN A 17 5.91 13.19 4.78
C ASN A 17 4.91 13.81 3.80
N GLN A 18 3.79 14.35 4.30
CA GLN A 18 2.82 15.04 3.46
C GLN A 18 3.43 16.22 2.68
N ALA A 19 4.48 16.86 3.21
CA ALA A 19 5.19 17.95 2.54
C ALA A 19 6.15 17.51 1.43
N SER A 20 6.33 16.20 1.17
CA SER A 20 7.21 15.72 0.10
C SER A 20 6.80 16.22 -1.30
N LEU A 21 5.51 16.48 -1.52
CA LEU A 21 4.98 17.12 -2.71
C LEU A 21 3.89 18.12 -2.30
N ASN A 22 3.80 19.26 -2.99
CA ASN A 22 2.71 20.21 -2.82
C ASN A 22 1.44 19.75 -3.56
N GLY A 23 0.27 20.23 -3.13
CA GLY A 23 -1.01 19.84 -3.75
C GLY A 23 -1.47 18.43 -3.37
N SER A 24 -2.44 17.90 -4.11
CA SER A 24 -3.03 16.58 -3.86
C SER A 24 -2.37 15.50 -4.71
N TRP A 25 -2.00 14.39 -4.07
CA TRP A 25 -1.32 13.26 -4.71
C TRP A 25 -1.62 11.97 -3.97
N ALA A 26 -1.31 10.83 -4.57
CA ALA A 26 -1.53 9.53 -3.98
C ALA A 26 -0.43 8.53 -4.35
N ILE A 27 -0.12 7.65 -3.39
CA ILE A 27 0.70 6.46 -3.58
C ILE A 27 -0.26 5.29 -3.82
N TYR A 28 -0.09 4.58 -4.92
CA TYR A 28 -0.85 3.40 -5.28
C TYR A 28 0.02 2.16 -5.17
N LEU A 29 -0.56 1.07 -4.67
CA LEU A 29 0.09 -0.23 -4.50
C LEU A 29 -0.48 -1.20 -5.54
N PHE A 30 0.37 -1.99 -6.19
CA PHE A 30 -0.04 -2.92 -7.24
C PHE A 30 0.59 -4.30 -7.04
N PHE A 31 -0.11 -5.31 -7.56
CA PHE A 31 0.52 -6.57 -7.94
C PHE A 31 0.66 -6.61 -9.46
N GLY A 32 1.87 -6.80 -9.94
CA GLY A 32 2.24 -6.73 -11.36
C GLY A 32 2.46 -5.30 -11.84
N THR A 33 2.54 -5.16 -13.16
CA THR A 33 2.77 -3.86 -13.81
C THR A 33 1.52 -2.96 -13.70
N PRO A 34 1.65 -1.70 -13.21
CA PRO A 34 0.54 -0.76 -13.21
C PRO A 34 0.05 -0.44 -14.64
N PRO A 35 -1.23 -0.11 -14.84
CA PRO A 35 -1.72 0.38 -16.13
C PRO A 35 -0.88 1.57 -16.62
N SER A 36 -0.66 1.67 -17.94
CA SER A 36 0.08 2.80 -18.51
C SER A 36 -0.65 4.14 -18.36
N ASP A 37 -1.99 4.11 -18.30
CA ASP A 37 -2.81 5.29 -18.00
C ASP A 37 -3.04 5.41 -16.48
N THR A 38 -2.55 6.51 -15.91
CA THR A 38 -2.71 6.83 -14.48
C THR A 38 -4.17 7.01 -14.08
N SER A 39 -5.05 7.30 -15.03
CA SER A 39 -6.50 7.45 -14.80
C SER A 39 -7.16 6.12 -14.42
N ASP A 40 -6.55 4.99 -14.79
CA ASP A 40 -7.05 3.65 -14.49
C ASP A 40 -6.52 3.09 -13.17
N TRP A 41 -5.51 3.73 -12.56
CA TRP A 41 -4.89 3.28 -11.32
C TRP A 41 -5.87 3.12 -10.15
N PRO A 42 -6.86 4.03 -9.92
CA PRO A 42 -7.81 3.88 -8.82
C PRO A 42 -8.63 2.59 -8.84
N ARG A 43 -8.80 1.95 -10.02
CA ARG A 43 -9.60 0.72 -10.17
C ARG A 43 -8.75 -0.55 -10.18
N ASN A 44 -7.44 -0.42 -10.36
CA ASN A 44 -6.53 -1.55 -10.61
C ASN A 44 -5.43 -1.69 -9.52
N ASN A 45 -5.57 -0.98 -8.40
CA ASN A 45 -4.63 -1.07 -7.28
C ASN A 45 -5.10 -2.08 -6.21
N VAL A 46 -4.19 -2.49 -5.35
CA VAL A 46 -4.44 -3.33 -4.16
C VAL A 46 -4.40 -2.52 -2.85
N GLY A 47 -4.15 -1.22 -2.93
CA GLY A 47 -4.04 -0.30 -1.80
C GLY A 47 -3.65 1.09 -2.28
N MET A 48 -3.96 2.11 -1.47
CA MET A 48 -3.74 3.50 -1.85
C MET A 48 -3.67 4.41 -0.63
N LEU A 49 -2.60 5.19 -0.50
CA LEU A 49 -2.52 6.33 0.42
C LEU A 49 -2.76 7.63 -0.36
N SER A 50 -3.82 8.36 0.01
CA SER A 50 -4.14 9.66 -0.58
C SER A 50 -3.75 10.82 0.32
N ILE A 51 -3.02 11.78 -0.22
CA ILE A 51 -2.71 13.07 0.39
C ILE A 51 -3.61 14.14 -0.20
N LEU A 52 -4.49 14.69 0.63
CA LEU A 52 -5.28 15.86 0.27
C LEU A 52 -4.43 17.12 0.47
N GLY A 53 -4.19 17.82 -0.63
CA GLY A 53 -3.47 19.08 -0.66
C GLY A 53 -4.20 20.20 0.06
N GLN A 54 -3.47 21.28 0.36
CA GLN A 54 -4.07 22.54 0.80
C GLN A 54 -4.60 23.36 -0.40
N ALA A 55 -5.22 24.50 -0.11
CA ALA A 55 -5.66 25.45 -1.13
C ALA A 55 -4.51 25.86 -2.08
N PRO A 56 -4.81 26.30 -3.33
CA PRO A 56 -3.78 26.71 -4.28
C PRO A 56 -2.80 27.74 -3.68
N GLY A 57 -1.51 27.50 -3.86
CA GLY A 57 -0.44 28.35 -3.32
C GLY A 57 -0.11 28.12 -1.84
N VAL A 58 -0.84 27.26 -1.14
CA VAL A 58 -0.53 26.88 0.24
C VAL A 58 0.29 25.60 0.25
N PRO A 59 1.50 25.59 0.84
CA PRO A 59 2.31 24.38 0.92
C PRO A 59 1.65 23.34 1.82
N ASN A 60 1.93 22.08 1.53
CA ASN A 60 1.48 20.98 2.38
C ASN A 60 2.17 21.04 3.76
N ARG A 61 1.45 20.57 4.79
CA ARG A 61 1.98 20.57 6.16
C ARG A 61 3.11 19.55 6.30
N ASP A 62 4.18 19.95 6.97
CA ASP A 62 5.25 19.06 7.38
C ASP A 62 4.75 18.15 8.51
N ARG A 63 4.26 16.97 8.11
CA ARG A 63 3.78 15.93 9.02
C ARG A 63 3.91 14.57 8.37
N VAL A 64 4.32 13.59 9.16
CA VAL A 64 4.28 12.20 8.74
C VAL A 64 2.84 11.73 8.70
N VAL A 65 2.44 11.17 7.55
CA VAL A 65 1.17 10.50 7.33
C VAL A 65 1.46 9.03 7.08
N SER A 66 0.58 8.17 7.56
CA SER A 66 0.75 6.73 7.45
C SER A 66 -0.57 6.03 7.23
N GLN A 67 -0.58 5.00 6.39
CA GLN A 67 -1.74 4.15 6.11
C GLN A 67 -1.32 2.67 6.10
N SER A 68 -2.23 1.80 6.52
CA SER A 68 -2.06 0.35 6.47
C SER A 68 -3.11 -0.24 5.53
N ASP A 69 -2.68 -0.83 4.43
CA ASP A 69 -3.56 -1.49 3.46
C ASP A 69 -3.44 -3.01 3.61
N SER A 70 -4.59 -3.70 3.75
CA SER A 70 -4.61 -5.17 3.84
C SER A 70 -4.35 -5.78 2.47
N LEU A 71 -3.28 -6.58 2.38
CA LEU A 71 -2.92 -7.32 1.16
C LEU A 71 -3.53 -8.73 1.14
N THR A 72 -4.05 -9.19 2.28
CA THR A 72 -4.44 -10.60 2.49
C THR A 72 -5.41 -11.11 1.43
N TRP A 73 -6.48 -10.34 1.14
CA TRP A 73 -7.47 -10.78 0.16
C TRP A 73 -6.93 -10.77 -1.26
N ALA A 74 -6.15 -9.74 -1.63
CA ALA A 74 -5.53 -9.65 -2.94
C ALA A 74 -4.51 -10.78 -3.16
N LEU A 75 -3.73 -11.15 -2.14
CA LEU A 75 -2.79 -12.28 -2.18
C LEU A 75 -3.54 -13.60 -2.43
N ARG A 76 -4.62 -13.85 -1.69
CA ARG A 76 -5.46 -15.04 -1.90
C ARG A 76 -6.11 -15.06 -3.28
N HIS A 77 -6.57 -13.92 -3.78
CA HIS A 77 -7.12 -13.80 -5.12
C HIS A 77 -6.08 -14.11 -6.21
N SER A 78 -4.80 -13.84 -5.91
CA SER A 78 -3.65 -14.21 -6.75
C SER A 78 -3.20 -15.68 -6.56
N GLY A 79 -3.97 -16.48 -5.83
CA GLY A 79 -3.68 -17.91 -5.58
C GLY A 79 -2.60 -18.16 -4.52
N ILE A 80 -2.23 -17.16 -3.73
CA ILE A 80 -1.18 -17.28 -2.70
C ILE A 80 -1.80 -17.76 -1.38
N ASP A 81 -1.26 -18.85 -0.85
CA ASP A 81 -1.61 -19.33 0.49
C ASP A 81 -1.03 -18.41 1.57
N THR A 82 -1.91 -17.71 2.29
CA THR A 82 -1.54 -16.81 3.37
C THR A 82 -1.42 -17.50 4.73
N GLU A 83 -2.01 -18.68 4.90
CA GLU A 83 -2.01 -19.43 6.17
C GLU A 83 -0.80 -20.35 6.32
N GLY A 84 -0.15 -20.68 5.19
CA GLY A 84 1.03 -21.53 5.12
C GLY A 84 2.34 -20.84 5.52
N LYS A 85 3.44 -21.30 4.90
CA LYS A 85 4.78 -20.72 5.13
C LYS A 85 4.83 -19.30 4.58
N THR A 86 5.56 -18.41 5.25
CA THR A 86 5.74 -17.02 4.81
C THR A 86 6.62 -16.87 3.55
N GLY A 87 7.51 -17.83 3.28
CA GLY A 87 8.42 -17.78 2.12
C GLY A 87 7.72 -17.52 0.78
N PRO A 88 6.71 -18.33 0.38
CA PRO A 88 5.94 -18.11 -0.84
C PRO A 88 5.29 -16.73 -0.97
N VAL A 89 4.80 -16.16 0.14
CA VAL A 89 4.22 -14.80 0.14
C VAL A 89 5.31 -13.77 -0.13
N VAL A 90 6.46 -13.89 0.53
CA VAL A 90 7.60 -12.98 0.32
C VAL A 90 8.13 -13.10 -1.11
N GLU A 91 8.32 -14.31 -1.63
CA GLU A 91 8.77 -14.55 -3.01
C GLU A 91 7.80 -13.95 -4.05
N TYR A 92 6.48 -14.07 -3.82
CA TYR A 92 5.47 -13.46 -4.68
C TYR A 92 5.54 -11.94 -4.65
N LEU A 93 5.52 -11.36 -3.44
CA LEU A 93 5.65 -9.90 -3.27
C LEU A 93 6.98 -9.40 -3.82
N GLU A 94 8.02 -10.24 -3.80
CA GLU A 94 9.31 -9.84 -4.31
C GLU A 94 9.31 -9.61 -5.82
N ARG A 95 8.51 -10.40 -6.54
CA ARG A 95 8.39 -10.34 -8.00
C ARG A 95 7.32 -9.37 -8.46
N GLU A 96 6.18 -9.35 -7.79
CA GLU A 96 4.97 -8.69 -8.28
C GLU A 96 4.65 -7.38 -7.57
N PHE A 97 5.11 -7.15 -6.33
CA PHE A 97 4.70 -5.96 -5.60
C PHE A 97 5.46 -4.73 -6.06
N VAL A 98 4.71 -3.73 -6.54
CA VAL A 98 5.25 -2.43 -6.94
C VAL A 98 4.35 -1.31 -6.46
N TRP A 99 4.89 -0.10 -6.37
CA TRP A 99 4.12 1.09 -5.99
C TRP A 99 4.42 2.27 -6.90
N GLY A 100 3.43 3.12 -7.15
CA GLY A 100 3.58 4.30 -8.01
C GLY A 100 2.98 5.54 -7.37
N VAL A 101 3.36 6.73 -7.87
CA VAL A 101 2.83 8.00 -7.39
C VAL A 101 2.14 8.75 -8.53
N SER A 102 0.91 9.18 -8.28
CA SER A 102 0.24 10.12 -9.19
C SER A 102 -0.17 11.38 -8.44
N GLN A 103 -0.08 12.52 -9.10
CA GLN A 103 -0.51 13.81 -8.59
C GLN A 103 -1.68 14.33 -9.42
N ASN A 104 -2.68 14.91 -8.75
CA ASN A 104 -3.73 15.60 -9.46
C ASN A 104 -3.16 16.92 -10.01
N ASP A 105 -3.21 17.08 -11.33
CA ASP A 105 -2.85 18.33 -11.99
C ASP A 105 -4.15 18.98 -12.49
N PRO A 106 -4.60 20.10 -11.86
CA PRO A 106 -5.84 20.75 -12.24
C PRO A 106 -5.80 21.38 -13.65
N THR A 107 -4.62 21.45 -14.27
CA THR A 107 -4.43 21.97 -15.63
C THR A 107 -4.30 20.88 -16.69
N ALA A 108 -4.23 19.61 -16.28
CA ALA A 108 -4.12 18.47 -17.18
C ALA A 108 -5.40 17.64 -17.19
N ASP A 109 -5.70 17.03 -18.34
CA ASP A 109 -6.86 16.14 -18.51
C ASP A 109 -6.70 14.79 -17.79
N ARG A 110 -5.52 14.51 -17.22
CA ARG A 110 -5.18 13.25 -16.54
C ARG A 110 -4.23 13.48 -15.37
N PRO A 111 -4.27 12.62 -14.33
CA PRO A 111 -3.30 12.67 -13.24
C PRO A 111 -1.87 12.53 -13.76
N LYS A 112 -0.98 13.39 -13.26
CA LYS A 112 0.43 13.38 -13.62
C LYS A 112 1.14 12.25 -12.88
N LEU A 113 1.92 11.44 -13.59
CA LEU A 113 2.83 10.48 -12.97
C LEU A 113 4.02 11.22 -12.34
N ILE A 114 4.35 10.88 -11.09
CA ILE A 114 5.47 11.48 -10.36
C ILE A 114 6.56 10.46 -10.17
N ASN A 115 7.82 10.89 -10.32
CA ASN A 115 8.96 10.04 -10.08
C ASN A 115 9.02 9.71 -8.60
N PRO A 116 8.89 8.42 -8.21
CA PRO A 116 8.92 8.04 -6.80
C PRO A 116 10.19 8.50 -6.07
N LYS A 117 11.30 8.70 -6.79
CA LYS A 117 12.58 9.22 -6.25
C LYS A 117 12.48 10.67 -5.77
N ASP A 118 11.45 11.41 -6.19
CA ASP A 118 11.20 12.77 -5.71
C ASP A 118 10.63 12.77 -4.28
N LEU A 119 10.12 11.63 -3.79
CA LEU A 119 9.59 11.46 -2.43
C LEU A 119 10.66 10.83 -1.51
N ARG A 120 11.52 11.67 -0.92
CA ARG A 120 12.67 11.20 -0.12
C ARG A 120 12.31 10.48 1.18
N ASP A 121 11.12 10.75 1.73
CA ASP A 121 10.71 10.27 3.06
C ASP A 121 9.70 9.13 3.00
N VAL A 122 9.51 8.55 1.82
CA VAL A 122 8.57 7.44 1.63
C VAL A 122 9.17 6.15 2.18
N LYS A 123 8.36 5.39 2.93
CA LYS A 123 8.73 4.08 3.47
C LYS A 123 7.55 3.14 3.31
N LEU A 124 7.78 2.02 2.63
CA LEU A 124 6.80 0.95 2.47
C LEU A 124 7.33 -0.35 3.07
N VAL A 125 6.57 -0.92 4.00
CA VAL A 125 6.92 -2.17 4.68
C VAL A 125 5.72 -3.10 4.70
N VAL A 126 5.92 -4.32 4.22
CA VAL A 126 4.94 -5.39 4.38
C VAL A 126 5.20 -6.10 5.70
N SER A 127 4.14 -6.24 6.49
CA SER A 127 4.14 -6.99 7.74
C SER A 127 3.07 -8.07 7.72
N LYS A 128 3.26 -9.11 8.54
CA LYS A 128 2.23 -10.11 8.85
C LYS A 128 1.87 -10.06 10.32
N ARG A 129 0.64 -10.45 10.65
CA ARG A 129 0.20 -10.66 12.03
C ARG A 129 -0.80 -11.81 12.11
N LYS A 130 -0.79 -12.49 13.25
CA LYS A 130 -1.84 -13.45 13.60
C LYS A 130 -3.07 -12.69 14.07
N VAL A 131 -4.25 -13.07 13.60
CA VAL A 131 -5.54 -12.58 14.07
C VAL A 131 -6.35 -13.77 14.56
N GLU A 132 -6.90 -13.63 15.77
CA GLU A 132 -7.73 -14.64 16.40
C GLU A 132 -9.17 -14.14 16.46
N TYR A 133 -10.07 -14.86 15.81
CA TYR A 133 -11.49 -14.58 15.78
C TYR A 133 -12.21 -15.45 16.82
N PRO A 134 -12.91 -14.85 17.78
CA PRO A 134 -13.73 -15.59 18.73
C PRO A 134 -14.94 -16.19 18.00
N ASP A 135 -15.41 -17.36 18.45
CA ASP A 135 -16.68 -17.93 17.97
C ASP A 135 -17.87 -17.07 18.40
N ASP A 136 -17.76 -16.45 19.57
CA ASP A 136 -18.70 -15.47 20.09
C ASP A 136 -18.47 -14.12 19.39
N LEU A 137 -19.35 -13.80 18.45
CA LEU A 137 -19.31 -12.55 17.68
C LEU A 137 -19.56 -11.28 18.52
N THR A 138 -19.93 -11.40 19.80
CA THR A 138 -19.98 -10.25 20.72
C THR A 138 -18.59 -9.85 21.20
N GLN A 139 -17.60 -10.74 21.06
CA GLN A 139 -16.21 -10.47 21.38
C GLN A 139 -15.46 -9.95 20.16
N LYS A 140 -14.52 -9.02 20.40
CA LYS A 140 -13.69 -8.46 19.33
C LYS A 140 -12.57 -9.44 18.96
N PRO A 141 -12.12 -9.47 17.69
CA PRO A 141 -10.91 -10.19 17.31
C PRO A 141 -9.69 -9.69 18.08
N THR A 142 -8.77 -10.60 18.39
CA THR A 142 -7.48 -10.28 19.01
C THR A 142 -6.40 -10.22 17.94
N PHE A 143 -5.56 -9.19 17.99
CA PHE A 143 -4.49 -8.95 17.02
C PHE A 143 -3.14 -9.21 17.68
N GLY A 144 -2.36 -10.12 17.11
CA GLY A 144 -0.97 -10.33 17.48
C GLY A 144 -0.07 -9.17 17.03
N GLN A 145 1.16 -9.17 17.54
CA GLN A 145 2.17 -8.19 17.13
C GLN A 145 2.50 -8.33 15.63
N PRO A 146 2.58 -7.22 14.88
CA PRO A 146 3.03 -7.26 13.50
C PRO A 146 4.52 -7.66 13.45
N LEU A 147 4.84 -8.50 12.48
CA LEU A 147 6.21 -8.89 12.13
C LEU A 147 6.49 -8.42 10.72
N ASP A 148 7.45 -7.53 10.56
CA ASP A 148 7.92 -7.09 9.25
C ASP A 148 8.50 -8.29 8.48
N VAL A 149 8.09 -8.42 7.23
CA VAL A 149 8.52 -9.53 6.36
C VAL A 149 9.24 -9.05 5.11
N LEU A 150 8.97 -7.84 4.64
CA LEU A 150 9.61 -7.29 3.45
C LEU A 150 9.61 -5.76 3.44
N ASN A 151 10.76 -5.15 3.17
CA ASN A 151 10.84 -3.73 2.80
C ASN A 151 10.71 -3.62 1.27
N VAL A 152 9.73 -2.83 0.81
CA VAL A 152 9.40 -2.68 -0.61
C VAL A 152 9.56 -1.24 -1.10
N THR A 153 10.23 -0.40 -0.31
CA THR A 153 10.43 1.02 -0.63
C THR A 153 11.11 1.20 -1.99
N GLU A 154 12.12 0.39 -2.32
CA GLU A 154 12.83 0.48 -3.61
C GLU A 154 12.07 -0.10 -4.80
N LYS A 155 10.88 -0.70 -4.60
CA LYS A 155 10.07 -1.34 -5.65
C LYS A 155 9.11 -0.37 -6.33
N SER A 156 9.61 0.81 -6.62
CA SER A 156 8.82 1.88 -7.17
C SER A 156 8.68 1.75 -8.69
N TYR A 157 7.48 1.99 -9.22
CA TYR A 157 7.20 2.04 -10.63
C TYR A 157 7.53 3.43 -11.20
N TRP A 158 8.42 3.45 -12.18
CA TRP A 158 8.71 4.58 -13.03
C TRP A 158 9.03 4.04 -14.44
N PRO A 159 8.19 4.30 -15.46
CA PRO A 159 8.47 3.82 -16.81
C PRO A 159 9.71 4.55 -17.34
N ASP A 160 10.70 3.77 -17.79
CA ASP A 160 11.91 4.33 -18.40
C ASP A 160 11.55 5.16 -19.64
N GLY A 161 12.00 6.42 -19.68
CA GLY A 161 11.92 7.27 -20.89
C GLY A 161 10.82 8.34 -20.96
N GLN A 162 10.28 8.81 -19.83
CA GLN A 162 9.48 10.05 -19.77
C GLN A 162 10.32 11.27 -19.35
#